data_AF-Q2GGV0-F1
#
_entry.id   AF-Q2GGV0-F1
#
_cell.length_a   1.000
_cell.length_b   1.000
_cell.length_c   1.000
_cell.angle_alpha   90.00
_cell.angle_beta   90.00
_cell.angle_gamma   90.00
#
_symmetry.space_group_name_H-M   'P 1'
#
loop_
_entity.id
_entity.type
_entity.pdbx_description
1 polymer ?
#
loop_
_entity_poly.entity_id
_entity_poly.type
_entity_poly.pdbx_seq_one_letter_code
_entity_poly.pdbx_strand_id
1 'polypeptide(L)'
;MSSFKNLIIRTTGFVIGSLLLIFSINMLMRRCSKRSNNVSIAVILLFSIGITVFFQIYGRNEHSLTFVNIKMYVMLLASSLIMFCIANLVLRKESECYSKFREQNKKIYFLKIDIANLEIQLNIMKREIEWFFDNLCSDTKICVDIKQEYLLPANKKFYDIGFLCKTAKFVTFSIALVVFLCESFYSVLSQKFDLVGLFMYYVLISLFLFTFIIDRLALYSEKNYKSISQNSKSIIDTLNTELNVKKRMYTVLLQEVSKYNILTEKELVNENNIRTLEKYKNKIFDILDRV
;
A
#
# COMPACT_ATOMS: atom_id res chain seq x y z
N MET A 1 -33.87 -26.80 28.59
CA MET A 1 -33.91 -25.85 27.45
C MET A 1 -33.96 -24.37 27.86
N SER A 2 -34.59 -23.96 28.98
CA SER A 2 -34.65 -22.53 29.38
C SER A 2 -33.31 -21.92 29.84
N SER A 3 -32.41 -22.71 30.45
CA SER A 3 -31.09 -22.21 30.91
C SER A 3 -30.13 -21.90 29.76
N PHE A 4 -30.14 -22.70 28.69
CA PHE A 4 -29.27 -22.51 27.52
C PHE A 4 -29.65 -21.26 26.72
N LYS A 5 -30.95 -20.99 26.56
CA LYS A 5 -31.45 -19.76 25.91
C LYS A 5 -31.02 -18.51 26.69
N ASN A 6 -31.12 -18.55 28.02
CA ASN A 6 -30.69 -17.45 28.89
C ASN A 6 -29.16 -17.24 28.87
N LEU A 7 -28.38 -18.32 28.75
CA LEU A 7 -26.94 -18.26 28.60
C LEU A 7 -26.54 -17.59 27.27
N ILE A 8 -27.14 -18.01 26.15
CA ILE A 8 -26.89 -17.41 24.82
C ILE A 8 -27.21 -15.90 24.81
N ILE A 9 -28.33 -15.50 25.42
CA ILE A 9 -28.74 -14.09 25.49
C ILE A 9 -27.72 -13.26 26.28
N ARG A 10 -27.23 -13.78 27.42
CA ARG A 10 -26.19 -13.11 28.23
C ARG A 10 -24.86 -13.00 27.49
N THR A 11 -24.41 -14.06 26.82
CA THR A 11 -23.18 -14.05 26.03
C THR A 11 -23.26 -13.06 24.88
N THR A 12 -24.37 -13.09 24.14
CA THR A 12 -24.60 -12.16 23.02
C THR A 12 -24.62 -10.71 23.51
N GLY A 13 -25.34 -10.44 24.60
CA GLY A 13 -25.41 -9.10 25.20
C GLY A 13 -24.05 -8.57 25.66
N PHE A 14 -23.20 -9.44 26.24
CA PHE A 14 -21.86 -9.06 26.67
C PHE A 14 -20.91 -8.77 25.50
N VAL A 15 -20.92 -9.63 24.47
CA VAL A 15 -20.12 -9.43 23.25
C VAL A 15 -20.51 -8.13 22.56
N ILE A 16 -21.81 -7.91 22.35
CA ILE A 16 -22.33 -6.68 21.73
C ILE A 16 -21.99 -5.46 22.59
N GLY A 17 -22.20 -5.53 23.90
CA GLY A 17 -21.88 -4.44 24.84
C GLY A 17 -20.41 -4.05 24.81
N SER A 18 -19.50 -5.04 24.81
CA SER A 18 -18.06 -4.81 24.73
C SER A 18 -17.65 -4.16 23.40
N LEU A 19 -18.20 -4.63 22.28
CA LEU A 19 -17.98 -4.03 20.96
C LEU A 19 -18.48 -2.57 20.90
N LEU A 20 -19.66 -2.30 21.45
CA LEU A 20 -20.23 -0.94 21.53
C LEU A 20 -19.38 -0.01 22.41
N LEU A 21 -18.84 -0.53 23.51
CA LEU A 21 -17.97 0.23 24.42
C LEU A 21 -16.65 0.57 23.74
N ILE A 22 -16.02 -0.40 23.08
CA ILE A 22 -14.83 -0.19 22.23
C ILE A 22 -15.10 0.89 21.17
N PHE A 23 -16.24 0.79 20.47
CA PHE A 23 -16.62 1.76 19.44
C PHE A 23 -16.85 3.17 20.00
N SER A 24 -17.53 3.27 21.15
CA SER A 24 -17.85 4.54 21.80
C SER A 24 -16.61 5.27 22.31
N ILE A 25 -15.71 4.57 22.99
CA ILE A 25 -14.43 5.15 23.42
C ILE A 25 -13.60 5.58 22.20
N ASN A 26 -13.69 4.86 21.08
CA ASN A 26 -12.89 5.15 19.89
C ASN A 26 -13.39 6.44 19.22
N MET A 27 -14.72 6.60 19.12
CA MET A 27 -15.33 7.85 18.70
C MET A 27 -14.98 9.01 19.63
N LEU A 28 -14.97 8.79 20.94
CA LEU A 28 -14.60 9.80 21.93
C LEU A 28 -13.13 10.23 21.77
N MET A 29 -12.19 9.29 21.69
CA MET A 29 -10.76 9.56 21.49
C MET A 29 -10.45 10.24 20.16
N ARG A 30 -11.20 9.91 19.11
CA ARG A 30 -11.13 10.59 17.80
C ARG A 30 -11.65 12.02 17.85
N ARG A 31 -12.63 12.32 18.70
CA ARG A 31 -13.13 13.70 18.92
C ARG A 31 -12.21 14.52 19.81
N CYS A 32 -11.67 13.92 20.87
CA CYS A 32 -10.83 14.61 21.86
C CYS A 32 -9.37 14.78 21.41
N SER A 33 -8.88 13.99 20.43
CA SER A 33 -7.50 14.10 19.96
C SER A 33 -7.44 14.22 18.42
N LYS A 34 -7.05 15.41 17.92
CA LYS A 34 -6.72 15.60 16.49
C LYS A 34 -5.51 14.76 16.03
N ARG A 35 -4.79 14.14 16.96
CA ARG A 35 -3.74 13.13 16.76
C ARG A 35 -3.96 12.01 17.76
N SER A 36 -4.15 10.77 17.31
CA SER A 36 -4.20 9.60 18.20
C SER A 36 -3.01 9.63 19.17
N ASN A 37 -3.27 9.90 20.45
CA ASN A 37 -2.19 10.18 21.39
C ASN A 37 -1.61 8.84 21.86
N ASN A 38 -0.38 8.52 21.43
CA ASN A 38 0.29 7.28 21.82
C ASN A 38 0.37 7.13 23.36
N VAL A 39 0.36 8.24 24.09
CA VAL A 39 0.29 8.29 25.56
C VAL A 39 -1.00 7.66 26.08
N SER A 40 -2.16 7.99 25.49
CA SER A 40 -3.45 7.41 25.89
C SER A 40 -3.52 5.92 25.62
N ILE A 41 -2.95 5.46 24.49
CA ILE A 41 -2.83 4.03 24.17
C ILE A 41 -1.95 3.31 25.22
N ALA A 42 -0.83 3.92 25.61
CA ALA A 42 0.07 3.36 26.62
C ALA A 42 -0.59 3.26 28.00
N VAL A 43 -1.34 4.28 28.42
CA VAL A 43 -2.06 4.27 29.71
C VAL A 43 -3.13 3.17 29.72
N ILE A 44 -3.89 3.01 28.63
CA ILE A 44 -4.93 1.98 28.53
C ILE A 44 -4.32 0.57 28.51
N LEU A 45 -3.18 0.39 27.83
CA LEU A 45 -2.42 -0.86 27.85
C LEU A 45 -1.95 -1.21 29.26
N LEU A 46 -1.36 -0.25 29.98
CA LEU A 46 -0.92 -0.44 31.37
C LEU A 46 -2.09 -0.82 32.29
N PHE A 47 -3.24 -0.17 32.10
CA PHE A 47 -4.44 -0.50 32.86
C PHE A 47 -4.94 -1.93 32.59
N SER A 48 -4.95 -2.36 31.33
CA SER A 48 -5.29 -3.74 30.95
C SER A 48 -4.34 -4.78 31.57
N ILE A 49 -3.03 -4.54 31.52
CA ILE A 49 -2.03 -5.44 32.12
C ILE A 49 -2.17 -5.47 33.64
N GLY A 50 -2.37 -4.30 34.27
CA GLY A 50 -2.54 -4.17 35.72
C GLY A 50 -3.75 -4.96 36.25
N ILE A 51 -4.88 -4.90 35.53
CA ILE A 51 -6.07 -5.72 35.83
C ILE A 51 -5.72 -7.21 35.81
N THR A 52 -5.04 -7.67 34.76
CA THR A 52 -4.74 -9.09 34.57
C THR A 52 -3.80 -9.62 35.65
N VAL A 53 -2.76 -8.87 35.98
CA VAL A 53 -1.79 -9.22 37.03
C VAL A 53 -2.47 -9.26 38.41
N PHE A 54 -3.34 -8.30 38.73
CA PHE A 54 -4.09 -8.28 39.99
C PHE A 54 -4.90 -9.57 40.18
N PHE A 55 -5.68 -9.99 39.18
CA PHE A 55 -6.49 -11.20 39.29
C PHE A 55 -5.70 -12.51 39.17
N GLN A 56 -4.50 -12.49 38.60
CA GLN A 56 -3.58 -13.63 38.66
C GLN A 56 -3.01 -13.86 40.07
N ILE A 57 -2.66 -12.78 40.76
CA ILE A 57 -2.03 -12.85 42.10
C ILE A 57 -3.10 -13.08 43.18
N TYR A 58 -4.15 -12.26 43.20
CA TYR A 58 -5.15 -12.25 44.28
C TYR A 58 -6.39 -13.10 43.96
N GLY A 59 -6.66 -13.39 42.69
CA GLY A 59 -7.86 -14.11 42.27
C GLY A 59 -7.71 -15.62 42.13
N ARG A 60 -6.68 -16.23 42.72
CA ARG A 60 -6.35 -17.65 42.55
C ARG A 60 -7.07 -18.57 43.56
N ASN A 61 -7.48 -18.05 44.72
CA ASN A 61 -7.99 -18.85 45.84
C ASN A 61 -9.44 -18.53 46.28
N GLU A 62 -10.13 -17.62 45.60
CA GLU A 62 -11.51 -17.26 45.96
C GLU A 62 -12.54 -18.02 45.12
N HIS A 63 -13.35 -18.86 45.79
CA HIS A 63 -14.38 -19.70 45.17
C HIS A 63 -15.79 -19.10 45.20
N SER A 64 -15.97 -17.88 45.72
CA SER A 64 -17.29 -17.28 45.78
C SER A 64 -17.82 -16.99 44.37
N LEU A 65 -19.07 -17.36 44.10
CA LEU A 65 -19.70 -17.19 42.79
C LEU A 65 -19.66 -15.72 42.33
N THR A 66 -19.82 -14.78 43.26
CA THR A 66 -19.73 -13.34 43.02
C THR A 66 -18.34 -12.92 42.57
N PHE A 67 -17.28 -13.44 43.23
CA PHE A 67 -15.91 -13.14 42.86
C PHE A 67 -15.51 -13.74 41.51
N VAL A 68 -15.97 -14.97 41.21
CA VAL A 68 -15.75 -15.60 39.89
C VAL A 68 -16.37 -14.77 38.75
N ASN A 69 -17.59 -14.27 38.96
CA ASN A 69 -18.25 -13.41 37.98
C ASN A 69 -17.53 -12.07 37.81
N ILE A 70 -17.13 -11.41 38.90
CA ILE A 70 -16.36 -10.15 38.85
C ILE A 70 -15.04 -10.37 38.10
N LYS A 71 -14.29 -11.42 38.43
CA LYS A 71 -13.03 -11.78 37.76
C LYS A 71 -13.23 -11.97 36.27
N MET A 72 -14.25 -12.71 35.85
CA MET A 72 -14.56 -12.94 34.43
C MET A 72 -14.84 -11.61 33.70
N TYR A 73 -15.73 -10.77 34.24
CA TYR A 73 -16.11 -9.52 33.60
C TYR A 73 -14.94 -8.53 33.50
N VAL A 74 -14.10 -8.48 34.53
CA VAL A 74 -12.96 -7.56 34.57
C VAL A 74 -11.79 -8.06 33.69
N MET A 75 -11.60 -9.38 33.55
CA MET A 75 -10.66 -9.93 32.56
C MET A 75 -11.12 -9.66 31.13
N LEU A 76 -12.41 -9.83 30.83
CA LEU A 76 -12.96 -9.50 29.52
C LEU A 76 -12.89 -7.98 29.23
N LEU A 77 -13.03 -7.15 30.27
CA LEU A 77 -12.74 -5.72 30.15
C LEU A 77 -11.27 -5.49 29.78
N ALA A 78 -10.31 -6.18 30.40
CA ALA A 78 -8.90 -6.09 30.03
C ALA A 78 -8.65 -6.45 28.55
N SER A 79 -9.25 -7.54 28.05
CA SER A 79 -9.16 -7.95 26.64
C SER A 79 -9.82 -6.93 25.70
N SER A 80 -10.95 -6.34 26.10
CA SER A 80 -11.61 -5.27 25.34
C SER A 80 -10.76 -4.01 25.21
N LEU A 81 -9.98 -3.67 26.25
CA LEU A 81 -9.05 -2.53 26.24
C LEU A 81 -7.87 -2.77 25.29
N ILE A 82 -7.36 -4.00 25.19
CA ILE A 82 -6.33 -4.35 24.20
C ILE A 82 -6.91 -4.23 22.78
N MET A 83 -8.09 -4.79 22.54
CA MET A 83 -8.75 -4.66 21.23
C MET A 83 -9.05 -3.22 20.85
N PHE A 84 -9.41 -2.40 21.84
CA PHE A 84 -9.55 -0.97 21.67
C PHE A 84 -8.24 -0.31 21.23
N CYS A 85 -7.11 -0.65 21.85
CA CYS A 85 -5.79 -0.17 21.44
C CYS A 85 -5.44 -0.58 20.00
N ILE A 86 -5.68 -1.85 19.63
CA ILE A 86 -5.46 -2.35 18.25
C ILE A 86 -6.34 -1.57 17.27
N ALA A 87 -7.63 -1.43 17.56
CA ALA A 87 -8.59 -0.71 16.71
C ALA A 87 -8.13 0.73 16.46
N ASN A 88 -7.63 1.44 17.49
CA ASN A 88 -7.13 2.81 17.33
C ASN A 88 -5.89 2.90 16.43
N LEU A 89 -4.96 1.95 16.51
CA LEU A 89 -3.78 1.92 15.65
C LEU A 89 -4.13 1.66 14.18
N VAL A 90 -5.13 0.83 13.95
CA VAL A 90 -5.65 0.50 12.60
C VAL A 90 -6.43 1.66 12.01
N LEU A 91 -7.24 2.32 12.83
CA LEU A 91 -8.16 3.40 12.45
C LEU A 91 -7.53 4.78 12.52
N ARG A 92 -6.23 4.87 12.81
CA ARG A 92 -5.46 6.10 12.81
C ARG A 92 -5.51 6.74 11.43
N LYS A 93 -5.91 8.02 11.37
CA LYS A 93 -5.93 8.77 10.11
C LYS A 93 -4.51 8.96 9.60
N GLU A 94 -4.34 8.71 8.30
CA GLU A 94 -3.14 9.12 7.56
C GLU A 94 -2.99 10.65 7.64
N SER A 95 -1.75 11.14 7.69
CA SER A 95 -1.49 12.57 7.67
C SER A 95 -1.73 13.15 6.28
N GLU A 96 -2.24 14.38 6.18
CA GLU A 96 -2.38 15.10 4.90
C GLU A 96 -1.05 15.27 4.15
N CYS A 97 0.06 15.23 4.88
CA CYS A 97 1.40 15.27 4.30
C CYS A 97 1.74 13.95 3.59
N TYR A 98 1.34 12.82 4.16
CA TYR A 98 1.59 11.50 3.58
C TYR A 98 0.77 11.27 2.30
N SER A 99 -0.50 11.69 2.28
CA SER A 99 -1.34 11.55 1.08
C SER A 99 -0.76 12.32 -0.12
N LYS A 100 -0.36 13.57 0.08
CA LYS A 100 0.29 14.40 -0.96
C LYS A 100 1.59 13.77 -1.46
N PHE A 101 2.40 13.23 -0.55
CA PHE A 101 3.65 12.57 -0.90
C PHE A 101 3.42 11.29 -1.73
N ARG A 102 2.45 10.47 -1.34
CA ARG A 102 2.06 9.27 -2.07
C ARG A 102 1.63 9.58 -3.51
N GLU A 103 0.84 10.64 -3.71
CA GLU A 103 0.46 11.10 -5.05
C GLU A 103 1.67 11.53 -5.88
N GLN A 104 2.62 12.25 -5.28
CA GLN A 104 3.87 12.64 -5.94
C GLN A 104 4.71 11.44 -6.36
N ASN A 105 4.94 10.47 -5.47
CA ASN A 105 5.69 9.26 -5.80
C ASN A 105 5.02 8.43 -6.87
N LYS A 106 3.69 8.33 -6.83
CA LYS A 106 2.92 7.67 -7.88
C LYS A 106 3.14 8.35 -9.22
N LYS A 107 3.15 9.69 -9.27
CA LYS A 107 3.45 10.46 -10.48
C LYS A 107 4.87 10.21 -10.98
N ILE A 108 5.88 10.24 -10.10
CA ILE A 108 7.27 9.95 -10.45
C ILE A 108 7.41 8.54 -11.02
N TYR A 109 6.82 7.55 -10.36
CA TYR A 109 6.83 6.16 -10.83
C TYR A 109 6.23 6.03 -12.23
N PHE A 110 5.09 6.69 -12.47
CA PHE A 110 4.45 6.65 -13.78
C PHE A 110 5.27 7.33 -14.87
N LEU A 111 5.90 8.47 -14.57
CA LEU A 111 6.79 9.16 -15.50
C LEU A 111 8.00 8.30 -15.85
N LYS A 112 8.62 7.63 -14.86
CA LYS A 112 9.75 6.72 -15.10
C LYS A 112 9.38 5.56 -16.03
N ILE A 113 8.20 4.97 -15.86
CA ILE A 113 7.72 3.92 -16.77
C ILE A 113 7.50 4.47 -18.18
N ASP A 114 6.92 5.66 -18.33
CA ASP A 114 6.70 6.26 -19.65
C ASP A 114 8.02 6.55 -20.38
N ILE A 115 9.01 7.07 -19.64
CA ILE A 115 10.36 7.31 -20.18
C ILE A 115 11.00 6.00 -20.61
N ALA A 116 11.00 4.97 -19.75
CA ALA A 116 11.58 3.66 -20.06
C ALA A 116 10.90 3.00 -21.28
N ASN A 117 9.57 3.10 -21.39
CA ASN A 117 8.86 2.59 -22.56
C ASN A 117 9.24 3.33 -23.84
N LEU A 118 9.38 4.66 -23.79
CA LEU A 118 9.86 5.44 -24.94
C LEU A 118 11.31 5.11 -25.31
N GLU A 119 12.17 4.85 -24.34
CA GLU A 119 13.54 4.39 -24.58
C GLU A 119 13.58 3.03 -25.26
N ILE A 120 12.78 2.08 -24.78
CA ILE A 120 12.65 0.76 -25.42
C ILE A 120 12.16 0.93 -26.85
N GLN A 121 11.15 1.78 -27.07
CA GLN A 121 10.63 2.03 -28.41
C GLN A 121 11.67 2.64 -29.35
N LEU A 122 12.37 3.68 -28.90
CA LEU A 122 13.42 4.33 -29.68
C LEU A 122 14.56 3.37 -30.01
N ASN A 123 14.99 2.53 -29.05
CA ASN A 123 16.04 1.55 -29.26
C ASN A 123 15.65 0.43 -30.21
N ILE A 124 14.40 -0.04 -30.18
CA ILE A 124 13.91 -1.03 -31.15
C ILE A 124 13.90 -0.41 -32.55
N MET A 125 13.34 0.79 -32.72
CA MET A 125 13.35 1.47 -34.03
C MET A 125 14.76 1.74 -34.53
N LYS A 126 15.70 2.11 -33.66
CA LYS A 126 17.12 2.29 -34.02
C LYS A 126 17.68 1.04 -34.68
N ARG A 127 17.51 -0.12 -34.04
CA ARG A 127 17.99 -1.41 -34.57
C ARG A 127 17.32 -1.78 -35.89
N GLU A 128 16.00 -1.64 -35.99
CA GLU A 128 15.26 -1.94 -37.22
C GLU A 128 15.73 -1.07 -38.39
N ILE A 129 15.98 0.23 -38.14
CA ILE A 129 16.48 1.17 -39.14
C ILE A 129 17.93 0.83 -39.55
N GLU A 130 18.80 0.54 -38.59
CA GLU A 130 20.19 0.12 -38.85
C GLU A 130 20.22 -1.15 -39.71
N TRP A 131 19.43 -2.18 -39.36
CA TRP A 131 19.33 -3.41 -40.15
C TRP A 131 18.78 -3.18 -41.56
N PHE A 132 17.80 -2.29 -41.72
CA PHE A 132 17.28 -1.92 -43.03
C PHE A 132 18.37 -1.28 -43.89
N PHE A 133 19.12 -0.31 -43.36
CA PHE A 133 20.15 0.39 -44.13
C PHE A 133 21.41 -0.46 -44.41
N ASP A 134 21.71 -1.44 -43.56
CA ASP A 134 22.78 -2.41 -43.78
C ASP A 134 22.38 -3.54 -44.74
N ASN A 135 21.17 -3.49 -45.31
CA ASN A 135 20.57 -4.55 -46.14
C ASN A 135 20.52 -5.92 -45.46
N LEU A 136 20.41 -5.94 -44.12
CA LEU A 136 20.29 -7.16 -43.32
C LEU A 136 18.84 -7.63 -43.19
N CYS A 137 17.87 -6.77 -43.51
CA CYS A 137 16.45 -7.09 -43.61
C CYS A 137 16.01 -7.21 -45.07
N SER A 138 15.14 -8.17 -45.37
CA SER A 138 14.53 -8.34 -46.69
C SER A 138 13.36 -7.38 -46.97
N ASP A 139 13.05 -6.51 -46.03
CA ASP A 139 11.92 -5.60 -46.11
C ASP A 139 12.20 -4.46 -47.10
N THR A 140 11.19 -4.10 -47.90
CA THR A 140 11.28 -3.00 -48.88
C THR A 140 11.05 -1.61 -48.26
N LYS A 141 10.71 -1.56 -46.97
CA LYS A 141 10.49 -0.34 -46.19
C LYS A 141 10.90 -0.51 -44.74
N ILE A 142 11.19 0.59 -44.07
CA ILE A 142 11.50 0.59 -42.64
C ILE A 142 10.22 0.27 -41.86
N CYS A 143 10.22 -0.81 -41.07
CA CYS A 143 9.14 -1.15 -40.17
C CYS A 143 9.33 -0.47 -38.80
N VAL A 144 8.29 0.18 -38.28
CA VAL A 144 8.31 0.89 -36.98
C VAL A 144 7.18 0.45 -36.03
N ASP A 145 6.44 -0.61 -36.39
CA ASP A 145 5.35 -1.14 -35.57
C ASP A 145 5.88 -2.02 -34.43
N ILE A 146 5.99 -1.41 -33.25
CA ILE A 146 6.42 -2.11 -32.04
C ILE A 146 5.20 -2.74 -31.36
N LYS A 147 5.18 -4.08 -31.28
CA LYS A 147 4.14 -4.80 -30.55
C LYS A 147 4.14 -4.39 -29.08
N GLN A 148 2.94 -4.15 -28.55
CA GLN A 148 2.73 -3.68 -27.18
C GLN A 148 3.23 -4.66 -26.10
N GLU A 149 3.41 -5.94 -26.46
CA GLU A 149 3.97 -7.00 -25.62
C GLU A 149 5.44 -6.77 -25.24
N TYR A 150 6.19 -5.99 -26.03
CA TYR A 150 7.59 -5.66 -25.75
C TYR A 150 7.76 -4.45 -24.82
N LEU A 151 6.65 -3.83 -24.40
CA LEU A 151 6.65 -2.66 -23.53
C LEU A 151 6.31 -3.05 -22.10
N LEU A 152 6.77 -2.24 -21.15
CA LEU A 152 6.35 -2.40 -19.75
C LEU A 152 4.82 -2.22 -19.67
N PRO A 153 4.15 -3.06 -18.86
CA PRO A 153 2.70 -3.14 -18.84
C PRO A 153 2.05 -1.78 -18.56
N ALA A 154 1.07 -1.43 -19.40
CA ALA A 154 0.31 -0.18 -19.29
C ALA A 154 -0.45 -0.07 -17.96
N ASN A 155 -0.74 -1.20 -17.31
CA ASN A 155 -1.33 -1.25 -15.98
C ASN A 155 -0.26 -1.04 -14.90
N LYS A 156 0.12 0.24 -14.71
CA LYS A 156 1.12 0.68 -13.73
C LYS A 156 0.58 0.52 -12.31
N LYS A 157 0.57 -0.70 -11.77
CA LYS A 157 0.22 -0.92 -10.36
C LYS A 157 1.31 -0.27 -9.49
N PHE A 158 0.92 0.71 -8.68
CA PHE A 158 1.79 1.40 -7.73
C PHE A 158 1.52 0.87 -6.32
N TYR A 159 2.48 0.13 -5.78
CA TYR A 159 2.45 -0.38 -4.42
C TYR A 159 3.31 0.50 -3.53
N ASP A 160 2.68 1.23 -2.62
CA ASP A 160 3.37 2.02 -1.60
C ASP A 160 3.54 1.17 -0.33
N ILE A 161 4.61 1.41 0.42
CA ILE A 161 4.85 0.88 1.77
C ILE A 161 3.64 1.14 2.68
N GLY A 162 2.95 2.27 2.53
CA GLY A 162 1.72 2.54 3.30
C GLY A 162 0.56 1.62 2.95
N PHE A 163 0.44 1.18 1.69
CA PHE A 163 -0.58 0.21 1.30
C PHE A 163 -0.30 -1.16 1.94
N LEU A 164 0.97 -1.60 1.94
CA LEU A 164 1.38 -2.83 2.61
C LEU A 164 1.14 -2.76 4.12
N CYS A 165 1.52 -1.66 4.76
CA CYS A 165 1.28 -1.40 6.18
C CYS A 165 -0.21 -1.44 6.53
N LYS A 166 -1.06 -0.79 5.74
CA LYS A 166 -2.52 -0.78 5.93
C LYS A 166 -3.10 -2.19 5.82
N THR A 167 -2.63 -2.97 4.84
CA THR A 167 -3.05 -4.36 4.64
C THR A 167 -2.64 -5.23 5.82
N ALA A 168 -1.38 -5.12 6.27
CA ALA A 168 -0.89 -5.87 7.42
C ALA A 168 -1.65 -5.53 8.71
N LYS A 169 -1.94 -4.24 8.96
CA LYS A 169 -2.77 -3.81 10.09
C LYS A 169 -4.19 -4.36 10.01
N PHE A 170 -4.80 -4.37 8.83
CA PHE A 170 -6.14 -4.91 8.62
C PHE A 170 -6.20 -6.41 8.90
N VAL A 171 -5.26 -7.18 8.34
CA VAL A 171 -5.15 -8.64 8.59
C VAL A 171 -4.95 -8.92 10.07
N THR A 172 -4.04 -8.20 10.72
CA THR A 172 -3.78 -8.36 12.16
C THR A 172 -5.02 -8.04 13.00
N PHE A 173 -5.76 -6.98 12.64
CA PHE A 173 -7.02 -6.64 13.28
C PHE A 173 -8.07 -7.73 13.14
N SER A 174 -8.24 -8.30 11.95
CA SER A 174 -9.19 -9.40 11.72
C SER A 174 -8.85 -10.61 12.58
N ILE A 175 -7.57 -10.99 12.66
CA ILE A 175 -7.12 -12.09 13.52
C ILE A 175 -7.39 -11.76 14.99
N ALA A 176 -7.03 -10.56 15.45
CA ALA A 176 -7.25 -10.14 16.82
C ALA A 176 -8.75 -10.11 17.19
N LEU A 177 -9.61 -9.68 16.26
CA LEU A 177 -11.05 -9.69 16.45
C LEU A 177 -11.59 -11.12 16.61
N VAL A 178 -11.12 -12.06 15.79
CA VAL A 178 -11.51 -13.47 15.93
C VAL A 178 -11.08 -14.03 17.28
N VAL A 179 -9.83 -13.79 17.69
CA VAL A 179 -9.30 -14.22 19.01
C VAL A 179 -10.15 -13.64 20.14
N PHE A 180 -10.44 -12.34 20.11
CA PHE A 180 -11.24 -11.66 21.13
C PHE A 180 -12.68 -12.20 21.20
N LEU A 181 -13.32 -12.45 20.05
CA LEU A 181 -14.65 -13.03 20.01
C LEU A 181 -14.63 -14.46 20.57
N CYS A 182 -13.68 -15.29 20.16
CA CYS A 182 -13.51 -16.65 20.69
C CYS A 182 -13.30 -16.65 22.21
N GLU A 183 -12.42 -15.80 22.72
CA GLU A 183 -12.17 -15.62 24.16
C GLU A 183 -13.43 -15.18 24.90
N SER A 184 -14.17 -14.21 24.35
CA SER A 184 -15.39 -13.69 24.93
C SER A 184 -16.49 -14.74 24.98
N PHE A 185 -16.70 -15.49 23.90
CA PHE A 185 -17.69 -16.57 23.85
C PHE A 185 -17.32 -17.70 24.82
N TYR A 186 -16.06 -18.14 24.80
CA TYR A 186 -15.59 -19.20 25.69
C TYR A 186 -15.74 -18.84 27.17
N SER A 187 -15.30 -17.62 27.55
CA SER A 187 -15.29 -17.20 28.96
C SER A 187 -16.70 -17.04 29.52
N VAL A 188 -17.64 -16.49 28.74
CA VAL A 188 -19.02 -16.31 29.19
C VAL A 188 -19.80 -17.63 29.18
N LEU A 189 -19.56 -18.51 28.19
CA LEU A 189 -20.23 -19.82 28.12
C LEU A 189 -19.76 -20.76 29.26
N SER A 190 -18.46 -20.81 29.51
CA SER A 190 -17.86 -21.64 30.56
C SER A 190 -18.01 -21.05 31.96
N GLN A 191 -18.45 -19.78 32.05
CA GLN A 191 -18.48 -18.97 33.27
C GLN A 191 -17.13 -18.96 34.01
N LYS A 192 -16.04 -19.10 33.28
CA LYS A 192 -14.69 -19.21 33.83
C LYS A 192 -13.71 -18.47 32.92
N PHE A 193 -12.73 -17.84 33.55
CA PHE A 193 -11.55 -17.31 32.88
C PHE A 193 -10.34 -18.09 33.39
N ASP A 194 -9.97 -19.15 32.66
CA ASP A 194 -8.94 -20.12 33.00
C ASP A 194 -7.67 -19.90 32.17
N LEU A 195 -6.79 -20.90 32.10
CA LEU A 195 -5.56 -20.87 31.31
C LEU A 195 -5.80 -20.60 29.82
N VAL A 196 -6.94 -21.05 29.25
CA VAL A 196 -7.27 -20.85 27.84
C VAL A 196 -7.62 -19.38 27.58
N GLY A 197 -8.45 -18.78 28.44
CA GLY A 197 -8.76 -17.34 28.36
C GLY A 197 -7.50 -16.49 28.52
N LEU A 198 -6.64 -16.85 29.46
CA LEU A 198 -5.37 -16.16 29.70
C LEU A 198 -4.39 -16.27 28.51
N PHE A 199 -4.34 -17.43 27.85
CA PHE A 199 -3.57 -17.63 26.62
C PHE A 199 -4.07 -16.73 25.48
N MET A 200 -5.40 -16.69 25.27
CA MET A 200 -6.00 -15.82 24.25
C MET A 200 -5.72 -14.34 24.51
N TYR A 201 -5.76 -13.90 25.78
CA TYR A 201 -5.37 -12.56 26.18
C TYR A 201 -3.91 -12.24 25.83
N TYR A 202 -2.97 -13.15 26.08
CA TYR A 202 -1.57 -12.95 25.67
C TYR A 202 -1.39 -12.92 24.16
N VAL A 203 -2.15 -13.71 23.41
CA VAL A 203 -2.18 -13.63 21.93
C VAL A 203 -2.65 -12.23 21.49
N LEU A 204 -3.68 -11.66 22.13
CA LEU A 204 -4.12 -10.28 21.86
C LEU A 204 -3.03 -9.25 22.14
N ILE A 205 -2.28 -9.40 23.24
CA ILE A 205 -1.13 -8.52 23.54
C ILE A 205 -0.06 -8.62 22.45
N SER A 206 0.28 -9.83 22.01
CA SER A 206 1.27 -10.03 20.93
C SER A 206 0.82 -9.38 19.62
N LEU A 207 -0.46 -9.54 19.26
CA LEU A 207 -1.05 -8.90 18.07
C LEU A 207 -1.06 -7.37 18.18
N PHE A 208 -1.29 -6.84 19.40
CA PHE A 208 -1.15 -5.42 19.67
C PHE A 208 0.29 -4.93 19.45
N LEU A 209 1.28 -5.61 20.03
CA LEU A 209 2.69 -5.24 19.87
C LEU A 209 3.13 -5.27 18.40
N PHE A 210 2.71 -6.29 17.66
CA PHE A 210 2.96 -6.37 16.22
C PHE A 210 2.33 -5.19 15.46
N THR A 211 1.05 -4.90 15.72
CA THR A 211 0.34 -3.76 15.10
C THR A 211 1.02 -2.42 15.45
N PHE A 212 1.49 -2.28 16.68
CA PHE A 212 2.20 -1.08 17.16
C PHE A 212 3.55 -0.89 16.46
N ILE A 213 4.34 -1.96 16.31
CA ILE A 213 5.62 -1.90 15.59
C ILE A 213 5.38 -1.50 14.13
N ILE A 214 4.40 -2.10 13.46
CA ILE A 214 4.02 -1.73 12.09
C ILE A 214 3.60 -0.26 11.99
N ASP A 215 2.78 0.24 12.93
CA ASP A 215 2.40 1.66 12.98
C ASP A 215 3.62 2.58 13.14
N ARG A 216 4.56 2.22 14.01
CA ARG A 216 5.79 3.00 14.23
C ARG A 216 6.72 2.99 13.04
N LEU A 217 6.89 1.85 12.37
CA LEU A 217 7.69 1.74 11.16
C LEU A 217 7.12 2.62 10.05
N ALA A 218 5.79 2.63 9.88
CA ALA A 218 5.14 3.51 8.91
C ALA A 218 5.39 5.00 9.21
N LEU A 219 5.24 5.42 10.47
CA LEU A 219 5.48 6.81 10.88
C LEU A 219 6.95 7.23 10.77
N TYR A 220 7.89 6.31 11.03
CA TYR A 220 9.31 6.57 10.86
C TYR A 220 9.65 6.79 9.39
N SER A 221 9.10 5.95 8.52
CA SER A 221 9.18 6.10 7.07
C SER A 221 8.62 7.47 6.62
N GLU A 222 7.43 7.87 7.10
CA GLU A 222 6.84 9.19 6.82
C GLU A 222 7.74 10.38 7.20
N LYS A 223 8.41 10.32 8.37
CA LYS A 223 9.30 11.41 8.81
C LYS A 223 10.52 11.55 7.91
N ASN A 224 11.11 10.43 7.49
CA ASN A 224 12.25 10.43 6.58
C ASN A 224 11.85 10.83 5.15
N TYR A 225 10.60 10.59 4.74
CA TYR A 225 10.08 11.08 3.45
C TYR A 225 9.86 12.60 3.41
N LYS A 226 9.57 13.23 4.55
CA LYS A 226 9.28 14.67 4.61
C LYS A 226 10.48 15.54 4.16
N SER A 227 11.71 15.10 4.44
CA SER A 227 12.92 15.78 3.93
C SER A 227 13.10 15.62 2.42
N ILE A 228 12.64 14.51 1.84
CA ILE A 228 12.72 14.22 0.40
C ILE A 228 11.66 15.01 -0.39
N SER A 229 10.51 15.35 0.22
CA SER A 229 9.42 16.06 -0.46
C SER A 229 9.77 17.46 -1.00
N GLN A 230 10.80 18.12 -0.46
CA GLN A 230 11.29 19.39 -1.01
C GLN A 230 12.03 19.20 -2.35
N ASN A 231 12.59 18.01 -2.59
CA ASN A 231 13.29 17.65 -3.83
C ASN A 231 12.37 16.99 -4.87
N SER A 232 11.11 16.69 -4.56
CA SER A 232 10.24 15.94 -5.47
C SER A 232 9.74 16.79 -6.65
N LYS A 233 9.58 18.11 -6.47
CA LYS A 233 9.14 19.01 -7.54
C LYS A 233 10.19 19.11 -8.65
N SER A 234 11.46 19.32 -8.29
CA SER A 234 12.56 19.35 -9.25
C SER A 234 12.68 18.02 -10.01
N ILE A 235 12.57 16.88 -9.32
CA ILE A 235 12.58 15.55 -9.96
C ILE A 235 11.43 15.40 -10.96
N ILE A 236 10.21 15.80 -10.61
CA ILE A 236 9.05 15.73 -11.52
C ILE A 236 9.28 16.61 -12.75
N ASP A 237 9.79 17.82 -12.57
CA ASP A 237 10.05 18.76 -13.66
C ASP A 237 11.15 18.24 -14.59
N THR A 238 12.23 17.66 -14.03
CA THR A 238 13.29 16.99 -14.81
C THR A 238 12.74 15.83 -15.62
N LEU A 239 11.96 14.92 -15.00
CA LEU A 239 11.38 13.76 -15.69
C LEU A 239 10.38 14.19 -16.78
N ASN A 240 9.57 15.22 -16.54
CA ASN A 240 8.67 15.75 -17.57
C ASN A 240 9.46 16.33 -18.75
N THR A 241 10.55 17.04 -18.47
CA THR A 241 11.41 17.62 -19.50
C THR A 241 12.04 16.51 -20.34
N GLU A 242 12.60 15.50 -19.69
CA GLU A 242 13.16 14.32 -20.35
C GLU A 242 12.13 13.57 -21.20
N LEU A 243 10.93 13.34 -20.65
CA LEU A 243 9.83 12.71 -21.35
C LEU A 243 9.43 13.50 -22.61
N ASN A 244 9.35 14.83 -22.51
CA ASN A 244 8.99 15.68 -23.65
C ASN A 244 10.08 15.68 -24.73
N VAL A 245 11.36 15.67 -24.36
CA VAL A 245 12.47 15.57 -25.30
C VAL A 245 12.41 14.23 -26.06
N LYS A 246 12.29 13.11 -25.34
CA LYS A 246 12.19 11.77 -25.96
C LYS A 246 10.94 11.60 -26.82
N LYS A 247 9.78 12.12 -26.39
CA LYS A 247 8.55 12.14 -27.22
C LYS A 247 8.71 12.95 -28.50
N ARG A 248 9.42 14.08 -28.43
CA ARG A 248 9.70 14.90 -29.61
C ARG A 248 10.63 14.15 -30.56
N MET A 249 11.69 13.52 -30.05
CA MET A 249 12.59 12.68 -30.86
C MET A 249 11.82 11.54 -31.54
N TYR A 250 11.01 10.80 -30.79
CA TYR A 250 10.15 9.73 -31.30
C TYR A 250 9.23 10.21 -32.42
N THR A 251 8.50 11.31 -32.19
CA THR A 251 7.57 11.87 -33.20
C THR A 251 8.30 12.32 -34.47
N VAL A 252 9.44 13.00 -34.33
CA VAL A 252 10.22 13.47 -35.49
C VAL A 252 10.82 12.28 -36.25
N LEU A 253 11.32 11.26 -35.55
CA LEU A 253 11.83 10.04 -36.17
C LEU A 253 10.76 9.35 -37.02
N LEU A 254 9.56 9.13 -36.46
CA LEU A 254 8.44 8.54 -37.20
C LEU A 254 8.06 9.37 -38.44
N GLN A 255 8.06 10.70 -38.33
CA GLN A 255 7.76 11.58 -39.47
C GLN A 255 8.81 11.45 -40.59
N GLU A 256 10.10 11.44 -40.25
CA GLU A 256 11.15 11.33 -41.27
C GLU A 256 11.21 9.90 -41.86
N VAL A 257 11.02 8.85 -41.07
CA VAL A 257 10.88 7.46 -41.55
C VAL A 257 9.68 7.32 -42.49
N SER A 258 8.52 7.90 -42.15
CA SER A 258 7.34 7.89 -43.01
C SER A 258 7.60 8.59 -44.35
N LYS A 259 8.25 9.76 -44.33
CA LYS A 259 8.63 10.48 -45.56
C LYS A 259 9.62 9.68 -46.40
N TYR A 260 10.58 9.00 -45.76
CA TYR A 260 11.53 8.11 -46.43
C TYR A 260 10.80 6.97 -47.15
N ASN A 261 9.95 6.23 -46.43
CA ASN A 261 9.17 5.10 -46.96
C ASN A 261 8.25 5.50 -48.14
N ILE A 262 7.55 6.65 -48.04
CA ILE A 262 6.68 7.15 -49.12
C ILE A 262 7.47 7.41 -50.42
N LEU A 263 8.70 7.90 -50.30
CA LEU A 263 9.55 8.17 -51.45
C LEU A 263 10.14 6.89 -52.05
N THR A 264 10.38 5.86 -51.24
CA THR A 264 10.86 4.56 -51.71
C THR A 264 9.76 3.77 -52.44
N GLU A 265 8.51 3.80 -51.95
CA GLU A 265 7.37 3.12 -52.57
C GLU A 265 6.98 3.70 -53.94
N LYS A 266 7.35 4.95 -54.23
CA LYS A 266 6.88 5.65 -55.44
C LYS A 266 7.61 5.32 -56.74
N GLU A 267 8.65 4.48 -56.74
CA GLU A 267 9.46 4.08 -57.92
C GLU A 267 9.81 5.23 -58.90
N LEU A 268 9.86 6.48 -58.42
CA LEU A 268 10.10 7.66 -59.26
C LEU A 268 11.58 7.99 -59.19
N VAL A 269 12.37 7.34 -60.04
CA VAL A 269 13.82 7.59 -60.14
C VAL A 269 14.05 8.90 -60.89
N ASN A 270 14.17 9.99 -60.13
CA ASN A 270 14.66 11.29 -60.60
C ASN A 270 15.80 11.73 -59.67
N GLU A 271 16.86 12.39 -60.16
CA GLU A 271 18.02 12.78 -59.35
C GLU A 271 17.63 13.61 -58.12
N ASN A 272 16.60 14.45 -58.25
CA ASN A 272 16.04 15.23 -57.15
C ASN A 272 15.44 14.34 -56.04
N ASN A 273 14.86 13.19 -56.39
CA ASN A 273 14.30 12.25 -55.43
C ASN A 273 15.40 11.50 -54.69
N ILE A 274 16.50 11.13 -55.37
CA ILE A 274 17.68 10.51 -54.75
C ILE A 274 18.32 11.44 -53.72
N ARG A 275 18.56 12.72 -54.08
CA ARG A 275 19.07 13.73 -53.15
C ARG A 275 18.15 13.95 -51.95
N THR A 276 16.84 13.86 -52.16
CA THR A 276 15.85 14.02 -51.09
C THR A 276 15.80 12.82 -50.15
N LEU A 277 15.93 11.59 -50.68
CA LEU A 277 16.08 10.35 -49.91
C LEU A 277 17.33 10.38 -49.03
N GLU A 278 18.46 10.80 -49.58
CA GLU A 278 19.72 10.91 -48.83
C GLU A 278 19.63 11.95 -47.71
N LYS A 279 18.92 13.07 -47.95
CA LYS A 279 18.62 14.06 -46.91
C LYS A 279 17.76 13.48 -45.78
N TYR A 280 16.75 12.67 -46.10
CA TYR A 280 15.93 12.01 -45.07
C TYR A 280 16.71 10.94 -44.31
N LYS A 281 17.52 10.14 -45.01
CA LYS A 281 18.44 9.17 -44.42
C LYS A 281 19.37 9.83 -43.39
N ASN A 282 20.04 10.92 -43.77
CA ASN A 282 20.97 11.63 -42.88
C ASN A 282 20.26 12.19 -41.64
N LYS A 283 19.06 12.75 -41.80
CA LYS A 283 18.26 13.21 -40.66
C LYS A 283 17.81 12.09 -39.75
N ILE A 284 17.49 10.92 -40.30
CA ILE A 284 17.14 9.73 -39.50
C ILE A 284 18.35 9.33 -38.66
N PHE A 285 19.53 9.20 -39.26
CA PHE A 285 20.77 8.91 -38.53
C PHE A 285 21.09 9.98 -37.47
N ASP A 286 20.97 11.27 -37.81
CA ASP A 286 21.18 12.38 -36.84
C ASP A 286 20.27 12.29 -35.62
N ILE A 287 19.05 11.75 -35.77
CA ILE A 287 18.12 11.53 -34.66
C ILE A 287 18.51 10.26 -33.89
N LEU A 288 18.87 9.18 -34.59
CA LEU A 288 19.26 7.91 -33.99
C LEU A 288 20.58 7.97 -33.21
N ASP A 289 21.52 8.83 -33.61
CA ASP A 289 22.77 9.05 -32.88
C ASP A 289 22.55 9.74 -31.53
N ARG A 290 21.39 10.39 -31.34
CA ARG A 290 20.99 11.06 -30.10
C ARG A 290 20.14 10.18 -29.19
N VAL A 291 19.75 8.98 -29.66
CA VAL A 291 19.05 7.93 -28.91
C VAL A 291 20.08 7.05 -28.22
#